data_AF-A0A6I6LQU7-F1
#
_entry.id   AF-A0A6I6LQU7-F1
#
_cell.length_a   1.000
_cell.length_b   1.000
_cell.length_c   1.000
_cell.angle_alpha   90.00
_cell.angle_beta   90.00
_cell.angle_gamma   90.00
#
_symmetry.space_group_name_H-M   'P 1'
#
loop_
_entity.id
_entity.type
_entity.pdbx_description
1 polymer ?
#
loop_
_entity_poly.entity_id
_entity_poly.type
_entity_poly.pdbx_seq_one_letter_code
_entity_poly.pdbx_strand_id
1 'polypeptide(L)'
;MSSVTLNGIRKAFDGRVNAIEQLDLHIQDGEFFVLLGPSGCGKTTTLRCIAGLEEPDSGTLLLGQRAVADSRQGLFVAPEKRNMESPQKTENKAR
;
A
#
# COMPACT_ATOMS: atom_id res chain seq x y z
N MET A 1 7.10 -10.68 5.15
CA MET A 1 5.94 -9.96 4.60
C MET A 1 6.25 -9.15 3.34
N SER A 2 7.42 -9.18 2.68
CA SER A 2 7.74 -8.26 1.56
C SER A 2 7.73 -6.77 1.93
N SER A 3 8.67 -6.01 1.36
CA SER A 3 8.75 -4.55 1.59
C SER A 3 7.54 -3.81 1.01
N VAL A 4 7.24 -2.62 1.54
CA VAL A 4 6.23 -1.73 0.98
C VAL A 4 6.91 -0.46 0.49
N THR A 5 6.66 -0.08 -0.76
CA THR A 5 7.17 1.18 -1.33
C THR A 5 6.04 2.02 -1.87
N LEU A 6 5.89 3.23 -1.36
CA LEU A 6 5.02 4.28 -1.86
C LEU A 6 5.91 5.34 -2.51
N ASN A 7 5.67 5.65 -3.79
CA ASN A 7 6.37 6.71 -4.50
C ASN A 7 5.35 7.74 -4.99
N GLY A 8 5.42 8.94 -4.42
CA GLY A 8 4.59 10.08 -4.78
C GLY A 8 3.09 9.82 -4.66
N ILE A 9 2.65 9.03 -3.68
CA ILE A 9 1.24 8.69 -3.52
C ILE A 9 0.44 9.94 -3.17
N ARG A 10 -0.66 10.17 -3.90
CA ARG A 10 -1.64 11.22 -3.61
C ARG A 10 -3.04 10.64 -3.54
N LYS A 11 -3.87 11.22 -2.68
CA LYS A 11 -5.29 10.88 -2.60
C LYS A 11 -6.13 12.07 -2.15
N ALA A 12 -7.14 12.41 -2.94
CA ALA A 12 -8.19 13.35 -2.61
C ALA A 12 -9.57 12.68 -2.71
N PHE A 13 -10.47 13.07 -1.81
CA PHE A 13 -11.88 12.68 -1.88
C PHE A 13 -12.70 13.84 -2.45
N ASP A 14 -13.52 13.51 -3.46
CA ASP A 14 -14.42 14.44 -4.17
C ASP A 14 -13.73 15.73 -4.69
N GLY A 15 -12.41 15.67 -4.90
CA GLY A 15 -11.59 16.83 -5.29
C GLY A 15 -11.51 17.95 -4.26
N ARG A 16 -11.98 17.74 -3.02
CA ARG A 16 -12.08 18.77 -1.98
C ARG A 16 -11.19 18.50 -0.78
N VAL A 17 -11.01 17.24 -0.42
CA VAL A 17 -10.26 16.85 0.77
C VAL A 17 -9.03 16.07 0.36
N ASN A 18 -7.87 16.73 0.40
CA ASN A 18 -6.57 16.10 0.19
C ASN A 18 -6.21 15.25 1.41
N ALA A 19 -6.56 13.96 1.38
CA ALA A 19 -6.22 13.03 2.44
C ALA A 19 -4.73 12.67 2.44
N ILE A 20 -4.11 12.62 1.25
CA ILE A 20 -2.67 12.44 1.08
C ILE A 20 -2.21 13.42 0.00
N GLU A 21 -1.44 14.45 0.38
CA GLU A 21 -0.96 15.45 -0.59
C GLU A 21 0.18 14.90 -1.45
N GLN A 22 1.18 14.29 -0.83
CA GLN A 22 2.26 13.53 -1.47
C GLN A 22 2.93 12.69 -0.38
N LEU A 23 3.07 11.38 -0.61
CA LEU A 23 3.72 10.47 0.32
C LEU A 23 4.73 9.58 -0.39
N ASP A 24 5.98 9.70 0.03
CA ASP A 24 7.07 8.79 -0.27
C ASP A 24 7.39 8.01 1.02
N LEU A 25 7.29 6.68 0.97
CA LEU A 25 7.47 5.80 2.13
C LEU A 25 8.06 4.47 1.70
N HIS A 26 9.08 4.02 2.40
CA HIS A 26 9.69 2.72 2.18
C HIS A 26 9.78 1.97 3.52
N ILE A 27 9.10 0.83 3.61
CA ILE A 27 9.09 -0.06 4.77
C ILE A 27 9.78 -1.35 4.35
N GLN A 28 10.83 -1.73 5.08
CA GLN A 28 11.58 -2.95 4.81
C GLN A 28 10.78 -4.20 5.20
N ASP A 29 11.15 -5.35 4.63
CA ASP A 29 10.56 -6.60 5.07
C ASP A 29 10.91 -6.89 6.54
N GLY A 30 9.89 -7.20 7.34
CA GLY A 30 10.04 -7.45 8.78
C GLY A 30 10.15 -6.19 9.64
N GLU A 31 10.09 -5.00 9.05
CA GLU A 31 10.13 -3.75 9.81
C GLU A 31 8.79 -3.51 10.53
N PHE A 32 8.89 -3.07 11.79
CA PHE A 32 7.74 -2.60 12.55
C PHE A 32 7.59 -1.09 12.40
N PHE A 33 6.47 -0.66 11.82
CA PHE A 33 6.21 0.74 11.50
C PHE A 33 4.91 1.23 12.17
N VAL A 34 4.90 2.51 12.56
CA VAL A 34 3.73 3.16 13.16
C VAL A 34 3.48 4.51 12.48
N LEU A 35 2.22 4.78 12.14
CA LEU A 35 1.76 6.09 11.66
C LEU A 35 1.18 6.90 12.82
N LEU A 36 1.78 8.05 13.10
CA LEU A 36 1.32 9.00 14.12
C LEU A 36 0.95 10.34 13.49
N GLY A 37 -0.05 11.02 14.06
CA GLY A 37 -0.45 12.36 13.65
C GLY A 37 -1.90 12.70 14.00
N PRO A 38 -2.31 13.98 13.87
CA PRO A 38 -3.66 14.45 14.18
C PRO A 38 -4.77 13.71 13.42
N SER A 39 -6.02 13.81 13.88
CA SER A 39 -7.15 13.32 13.10
C SER A 39 -7.18 14.01 11.72
N GLY A 40 -7.47 13.25 10.66
CA GLY A 40 -7.53 13.77 9.29
C GLY A 40 -6.19 13.86 8.53
N CYS A 41 -5.03 13.56 9.14
CA CYS A 41 -3.73 13.66 8.45
C CYS A 41 -3.41 12.49 7.48
N GLY A 42 -4.41 11.73 7.04
CA GLY A 42 -4.22 10.70 6.01
C GLY A 42 -3.82 9.28 6.47
N LYS A 43 -3.59 9.02 7.77
CA LYS A 43 -3.11 7.70 8.26
C LYS A 43 -3.93 6.51 7.76
N THR A 44 -5.23 6.54 8.03
CA THR A 44 -6.15 5.46 7.62
C THR A 44 -6.22 5.35 6.10
N THR A 45 -6.17 6.49 5.39
CA THR A 45 -6.14 6.51 3.93
C THR A 45 -4.87 5.85 3.40
N THR A 46 -3.70 6.14 3.97
CA THR A 46 -2.43 5.49 3.61
C THR A 46 -2.50 3.99 3.79
N LEU A 47 -2.98 3.51 4.95
CA LEU A 47 -3.13 2.08 5.20
C LEU A 47 -4.14 1.42 4.25
N ARG A 48 -5.25 2.10 3.93
CA ARG A 48 -6.22 1.63 2.94
C ARG A 48 -5.63 1.55 1.53
N CYS A 49 -4.81 2.53 1.12
CA CYS A 49 -4.08 2.48 -0.14
C CYS A 49 -3.13 1.28 -0.21
N ILE A 50 -2.37 1.00 0.86
CA ILE A 50 -1.48 -0.17 0.96
C ILE A 50 -2.27 -1.48 0.89
N ALA A 51 -3.39 -1.57 1.60
CA ALA A 51 -4.26 -2.74 1.58
C ALA A 51 -5.05 -2.92 0.27
N GLY A 52 -5.14 -1.87 -0.57
CA GLY A 52 -5.96 -1.86 -1.78
C GLY A 52 -7.43 -1.58 -1.56
N LEU A 53 -7.79 -1.11 -0.37
CA LEU A 53 -9.16 -0.66 -0.05
C LEU A 53 -9.43 0.75 -0.57
N GLU A 54 -8.39 1.47 -0.97
CA GLU A 54 -8.46 2.77 -1.61
C GLU A 54 -7.50 2.81 -2.79
N GLU A 55 -7.94 3.34 -3.93
CA GLU A 55 -7.08 3.56 -5.10
C GLU A 55 -6.42 4.94 -4.98
N PRO A 56 -5.08 5.03 -5.02
CA PRO A 56 -4.40 6.32 -5.04
C PRO A 56 -4.65 7.03 -6.37
N ASP A 57 -4.86 8.35 -6.34
CA ASP A 57 -5.12 9.12 -7.56
C ASP A 57 -3.84 9.32 -8.40
N SER A 58 -2.67 9.24 -7.75
CA SER A 58 -1.38 9.28 -8.43
C SER A 58 -0.28 8.55 -7.65
N GLY A 59 0.86 8.34 -8.32
CA GLY A 59 2.02 7.66 -7.78
C GLY A 59 2.05 6.17 -8.10
N THR A 60 2.98 5.47 -7.44
CA THR A 60 3.20 4.04 -7.60
C THR A 60 3.31 3.36 -6.23
N LEU A 61 2.68 2.18 -6.10
CA LEU A 61 2.72 1.35 -4.92
C LEU A 61 3.28 -0.04 -5.25
N LEU A 62 4.33 -0.45 -4.54
CA LEU A 62 4.95 -1.76 -4.69
C LEU A 62 4.87 -2.57 -3.39
N LEU A 63 4.63 -3.86 -3.54
CA LEU A 63 4.81 -4.89 -2.52
C LEU A 63 5.96 -5.80 -2.96
N GLY A 64 7.11 -5.71 -2.30
CA GLY A 64 8.38 -6.19 -2.82
C GLY A 64 8.68 -5.51 -4.16
N GLN A 65 8.93 -6.33 -5.19
CA GLN A 65 9.19 -5.86 -6.56
C GLN A 65 7.93 -5.76 -7.42
N ARG A 66 6.76 -6.09 -6.88
CA ARG A 66 5.50 -6.14 -7.64
C ARG A 66 4.74 -4.83 -7.47
N ALA A 67 4.52 -4.12 -8.57
CA ALA A 67 3.59 -3.00 -8.60
C ALA A 67 2.16 -3.49 -8.38
N VAL A 68 1.45 -2.86 -7.45
CA VAL A 68 0.02 -3.13 -7.16
C VAL A 68 -0.86 -1.90 -7.34
N ALA A 69 -0.24 -0.73 -7.48
CA ALA A 69 -0.89 0.45 -8.04
C ALA A 69 0.14 1.24 -8.86
N ASP A 70 -0.24 1.71 -10.04
CA ASP A 70 0.55 2.64 -10.84
C ASP A 70 -0.39 3.49 -11.70
N SER A 71 -0.55 4.74 -11.30
CA SER A 71 -1.40 5.72 -11.99
C SER A 71 -0.99 5.98 -13.44
N ARG A 72 0.30 5.89 -13.77
CA ARG A 72 0.78 6.12 -15.16
C ARG A 72 0.45 4.95 -16.08
N GLN A 73 0.26 3.77 -15.50
CA GLN A 73 -0.07 2.54 -16.22
C GLN A 73 -1.54 2.16 -16.10
N GLY A 74 -2.35 2.92 -15.36
CA GLY A 74 -3.74 2.57 -15.05
C GLY A 74 -3.86 1.24 -14.30
N LEU A 75 -2.86 0.91 -13.48
CA LEU A 75 -2.81 -0.35 -12.74
C LEU A 75 -3.38 -0.14 -11.33
N PHE A 76 -4.33 -0.99 -10.96
CA PHE A 76 -4.77 -1.15 -9.57
C PHE A 76 -5.13 -2.60 -9.29
N VAL A 77 -4.45 -3.19 -8.30
CA VAL A 77 -4.69 -4.57 -7.85
C VAL A 77 -5.59 -4.52 -6.62
N ALA A 78 -6.73 -5.21 -6.70
CA ALA A 78 -7.69 -5.34 -5.60
C ALA A 78 -7.07 -6.08 -4.38
N PRO A 79 -7.54 -5.82 -3.14
CA PRO A 79 -6.97 -6.34 -1.90
C PRO A 79 -6.70 -7.84 -1.90
N GLU A 80 -7.69 -8.62 -2.34
CA GLU A 80 -7.67 -10.08 -2.35
C GLU A 80 -6.63 -10.66 -3.33
N LYS A 81 -6.14 -9.85 -4.28
CA LYS A 81 -5.08 -10.21 -5.23
C LYS A 81 -3.71 -9.64 -4.83
N ARG A 82 -3.60 -9.02 -3.65
CA ARG A 82 -2.34 -8.46 -3.16
C ARG A 82 -1.47 -9.46 -2.41
N ASN A 83 -1.96 -10.65 -2.09
CA ASN A 83 -1.17 -11.74 -1.47
C ASN A 83 -0.33 -11.23 -0.27
N MET A 84 -0.91 -10.38 0.58
CA MET A 84 -0.24 -9.79 1.75
C MET A 84 -0.13 -10.75 2.95
N GLU A 85 -0.56 -11.99 2.76
CA GLU A 85 -0.45 -13.06 3.74
C GLU A 85 0.99 -13.56 3.86
N SER A 86 1.34 -14.05 5.05
CA SER A 86 2.61 -14.75 5.26
C SER A 86 2.68 -15.96 4.33
N PRO A 87 3.85 -16.26 3.72
CA PRO A 87 4.00 -17.50 2.98
C PRO A 87 3.62 -18.65 3.91
N GLN A 88 2.57 -19.40 3.58
CA GLN A 88 2.28 -20.63 4.28
C GLN A 88 3.51 -21.51 4.12
N LYS A 89 4.11 -21.94 5.25
CA LYS A 89 5.08 -23.03 5.20
C LYS A 89 4.39 -24.17 4.46
N THR A 90 4.89 -24.51 3.28
CA THR A 90 4.54 -25.76 2.63
C THR A 90 4.92 -26.85 3.63
N GLU A 91 3.94 -27.40 4.35
CA GLU A 91 4.14 -28.65 5.08
C GLU A 91 4.40 -29.71 4.02
N ASN A 92 5.67 -29.88 3.66
CA ASN A 92 6.16 -31.09 3.04
C ASN A 92 5.95 -32.21 4.06
N LYS A 93 4.72 -32.73 4.10
CA LYS A 93 4.41 -34.01 4.70
C LYS A 93 5.02 -35.05 3.77
N ALA A 94 6.33 -35.24 3.89
CA ALA A 94 7.04 -36.36 3.32
C ALA A 94 6.32 -37.65 3.74
N ARG A 95 5.78 -38.35 2.75
CA ARG A 95 5.61 -39.79 2.79
C ARG A 95 6.72 -40.39 1.94
#